data_AF-A0A9W9TCK0-F1
#
_entry.id   AF-A0A9W9TCK0-F1
#
_cell.length_a   1.000
_cell.length_b   1.000
_cell.length_c   1.000
_cell.angle_alpha   90.00
_cell.angle_beta   90.00
_cell.angle_gamma   90.00
#
_symmetry.space_group_name_H-M   'P 1'
#
loop_
_entity.id
_entity.type
_entity.pdbx_description
1 polymer ?
#
loop_
_entity_poly.entity_id
_entity_poly.type
_entity_poly.pdbx_seq_one_letter_code
_entity_poly.pdbx_strand_id
1 'polypeptide(L)' 'MGCRDFRSPLMGSFMFRRMRICRLGRGVMGRTRTERGLTFVEVALCGHMVPQYQPSAAFRHLEFLLGRVDSLESQEPFTI' A
#
# COMPACT_ATOMS: atom_id res chain seq x y z
N MET A 1 -13.26 -12.30 26.77
CA MET A 1 -12.74 -12.49 25.40
C MET A 1 -12.61 -11.14 24.73
N GLY A 2 -11.40 -10.60 24.56
CA GLY A 2 -11.18 -9.31 23.90
C GLY A 2 -10.02 -9.42 22.92
N CYS A 3 -10.35 -9.67 21.65
CA CYS A 3 -9.40 -9.68 20.54
C CYS A 3 -8.87 -8.24 20.37
N ARG A 4 -7.64 -7.99 20.84
CA ARG A 4 -7.00 -6.67 20.86
C ARG A 4 -5.77 -6.70 19.96
N ASP A 5 -5.98 -6.72 18.65
CA ASP A 5 -4.86 -6.84 17.69
C ASP A 5 -4.59 -5.58 16.84
N PHE A 6 -5.38 -4.51 16.95
CA PHE A 6 -4.99 -3.17 16.48
C PHE A 6 -5.83 -2.13 17.24
N ARG A 7 -5.21 -1.13 17.89
CA ARG A 7 -5.93 -0.24 18.84
C ARG A 7 -6.89 0.76 18.18
N SER A 8 -6.92 0.88 16.86
CA SER A 8 -7.91 1.68 16.14
C SER A 8 -8.21 1.12 14.76
N PRO A 9 -9.35 1.48 14.14
CA PRO A 9 -9.71 1.01 12.81
C PRO A 9 -8.62 1.35 11.78
N LEU A 10 -8.51 0.56 10.71
CA LEU A 10 -7.68 0.89 9.54
C LEU A 10 -8.09 2.29 9.08
N MET A 11 -7.25 3.33 9.12
CA MET A 11 -7.64 4.71 8.75
C MET A 11 -6.83 5.26 7.56
N GLY A 12 -5.66 4.68 7.27
CA GLY A 12 -4.81 5.12 6.17
C GLY A 12 -5.31 4.63 4.82
N SER A 13 -5.44 5.53 3.86
CA SER A 13 -5.83 5.18 2.48
C SER A 13 -4.58 5.06 1.62
N PHE A 14 -4.35 3.86 1.06
CA PHE A 14 -3.25 3.63 0.13
C PHE A 14 -3.64 4.19 -1.25
N MET A 15 -3.16 5.40 -1.57
CA MET A 15 -3.55 6.13 -2.78
C MET A 15 -2.47 6.04 -3.85
N PHE A 16 -2.85 5.66 -5.07
CA PHE A 16 -1.95 5.70 -6.23
C PHE A 16 -2.25 6.88 -7.15
N ARG A 17 -1.25 7.74 -7.39
CA ARG A 17 -1.31 8.83 -8.38
C ARG A 17 -0.85 8.30 -9.74
N ARG A 18 -1.60 8.71 -10.78
CA ARG A 18 -1.44 8.27 -12.17
C ARG A 18 0.01 8.38 -12.62
N MET A 19 0.63 7.21 -12.83
CA MET A 19 2.01 7.04 -13.26
C MET A 19 2.06 6.82 -14.77
N ARG A 20 3.13 7.26 -15.44
CA ARG A 20 3.31 7.09 -16.90
C ARG A 20 3.57 5.63 -17.33
N ILE A 21 4.15 4.82 -16.45
CA ILE A 21 4.62 3.45 -16.76
C ILE A 21 3.57 2.36 -16.50
N CYS A 22 2.54 2.63 -15.71
CA CYS A 22 1.43 1.70 -15.49
C CYS A 22 0.10 2.38 -15.82
N ARG A 23 -0.56 1.93 -16.89
CA ARG A 23 -1.88 2.44 -17.34
C ARG A 23 -3.03 2.10 -16.37
N LEU A 24 -2.76 1.45 -15.25
CA LEU A 24 -3.76 1.16 -14.23
C LEU A 24 -4.23 2.48 -13.61
N GLY A 25 -5.55 2.68 -13.61
CA GLY A 25 -6.19 3.94 -13.26
C GLY A 25 -5.78 4.49 -11.89
N ARG A 26 -5.92 5.81 -11.74
CA ARG A 26 -5.75 6.51 -10.46
C ARG A 26 -6.81 6.00 -9.48
N GLY A 27 -6.45 5.62 -8.27
CA GLY A 27 -7.41 5.05 -7.32
C GLY A 27 -6.85 4.77 -5.94
N VAL A 28 -7.76 4.60 -4.98
CA VAL A 28 -7.44 4.04 -3.66
C VAL A 28 -7.28 2.55 -3.85
N MET A 29 -6.04 2.08 -3.71
CA MET A 29 -5.64 0.71 -3.93
C MET A 29 -5.86 -0.17 -2.70
N GLY A 30 -6.22 0.44 -1.56
CA GLY A 30 -6.63 -0.25 -0.35
C GLY A 30 -6.36 0.58 0.90
N ARG A 31 -6.11 -0.09 2.03
CA ARG A 31 -5.88 0.55 3.33
C ARG A 31 -4.52 0.17 3.89
N THR A 32 -3.86 1.10 4.56
CA THR A 32 -2.57 0.87 5.20
C THR A 32 -2.60 1.33 6.64
N ARG A 33 -1.81 0.70 7.51
CA ARG A 33 -1.65 1.11 8.89
C ARG A 33 -0.30 0.69 9.46
N THR A 34 0.41 1.65 10.03
CA THR A 34 1.67 1.41 10.73
C THR A 34 1.46 1.56 12.24
N GLU A 35 1.71 0.51 13.01
CA GLU A 35 1.72 0.55 14.48
C GLU A 35 2.97 -0.16 15.00
N ARG A 36 3.72 0.49 15.90
CA ARG A 36 4.89 -0.08 16.60
C ARG A 36 5.97 -0.66 15.67
N GLY A 37 6.15 -0.06 14.49
CA GLY A 37 7.15 -0.51 13.51
C GLY A 37 6.67 -1.64 12.58
N LEU A 38 5.45 -2.15 12.75
CA LEU A 38 4.82 -3.06 11.79
C LEU A 38 3.87 -2.26 10.90
N THR A 39 4.03 -2.39 9.59
CA THR A 39 3.11 -1.80 8.61
C THR A 39 2.26 -2.91 8.01
N PHE A 40 0.95 -2.84 8.25
CA PHE A 40 -0.04 -3.71 7.65
C PHE A 40 -0.67 -3.03 6.44
N VAL A 41 -0.77 -3.76 5.33
CA VAL A 41 -1.30 -3.24 4.08
C VAL A 41 -2.34 -4.20 3.53
N GLU A 42 -3.52 -3.68 3.26
CA GLU A 42 -4.59 -4.36 2.55
C GLU A 42 -4.66 -3.78 1.15
N VAL A 43 -4.53 -4.63 0.14
CA VAL A 43 -4.72 -4.25 -1.26
C VAL A 43 -6.08 -4.76 -1.71
N ALA A 44 -6.93 -3.86 -2.19
CA ALA A 44 -8.23 -4.21 -2.72
C ALA A 44 -8.06 -4.92 -4.07
N LEU A 45 -8.95 -5.89 -4.36
CA LEU A 45 -9.04 -6.59 -5.65
C LEU A 45 -7.80 -7.44 -6.02
N CYS A 46 -7.05 -7.94 -5.04
CA CYS A 46 -6.00 -8.93 -5.27
C CYS A 46 -6.33 -10.28 -4.61
N GLY A 47 -5.99 -11.37 -5.29
CA GLY A 47 -5.92 -12.70 -4.67
C GLY A 47 -4.61 -12.91 -3.91
N HIS A 48 -4.27 -14.16 -3.62
CA HIS A 48 -3.02 -14.55 -2.94
C HIS A 48 -1.76 -14.00 -3.61
N MET A 49 -1.80 -13.78 -4.93
CA MET A 49 -0.68 -13.24 -5.70
C MET A 49 -0.88 -11.76 -6.03
N VAL A 50 -0.64 -10.89 -5.04
CA VAL A 50 -0.69 -9.42 -5.22
C VAL A 50 0.07 -8.94 -6.47
N PRO A 51 1.30 -9.42 -6.77
CA PRO A 51 2.06 -8.93 -7.93
C PRO A 51 1.40 -9.24 -9.28
N GLN A 52 0.59 -10.30 -9.37
CA GLN A 52 -0.06 -10.71 -10.63
C GLN A 52 -1.25 -9.80 -10.95
N TYR A 53 -2.04 -9.45 -9.95
CA TYR A 53 -3.26 -8.65 -10.12
C TYR A 53 -3.01 -7.15 -9.98
N GLN A 54 -2.01 -6.76 -9.18
CA GLN A 54 -1.70 -5.39 -8.81
C GLN A 54 -0.17 -5.14 -8.76
N PRO A 55 0.50 -5.11 -9.93
CA PRO A 55 1.96 -4.96 -9.98
C PRO A 55 2.44 -3.61 -9.42
N SER A 56 1.63 -2.55 -9.58
CA SER A 56 1.97 -1.22 -9.06
C SER A 56 1.96 -1.16 -7.53
N ALA A 57 0.97 -1.76 -6.89
CA ALA A 57 0.91 -1.85 -5.43
C ALA A 57 2.08 -2.68 -4.88
N ALA A 58 2.36 -3.84 -5.50
CA ALA A 58 3.48 -4.69 -5.14
C ALA A 58 4.83 -3.94 -5.20
N PHE A 59 5.06 -3.16 -6.25
CA PHE A 59 6.28 -2.37 -6.38
C PHE A 59 6.40 -1.28 -5.31
N ARG A 60 5.29 -0.64 -4.93
CA ARG A 60 5.29 0.37 -3.85
C ARG A 60 5.65 -0.23 -2.49
N HIS A 61 5.26 -1.47 -2.22
CA HIS A 61 5.70 -2.18 -1.02
C HIS A 61 7.23 -2.36 -1.01
N LEU A 62 7.84 -2.68 -2.16
CA LEU A 62 9.30 -2.81 -2.27
C LEU A 62 10.00 -1.48 -2.04
N GLU A 63 9.48 -0.37 -2.58
CA GLU A 63 10.04 0.96 -2.32
C GLU A 63 10.00 1.34 -0.83
N PHE A 64 8.91 1.00 -0.14
CA PHE A 64 8.77 1.21 1.29
C PHE A 64 9.74 0.36 2.10
N LEU A 65 9.91 -0.92 1.74
CA LEU A 65 10.88 -1.82 2.39
C LEU A 65 12.33 -1.39 2.18
N LEU A 66 12.64 -0.81 1.01
CA LEU A 66 13.96 -0.28 0.69
C LEU A 66 14.20 1.13 1.26
N GLY A 67 13.23 1.71 1.96
CA GLY A 67 13.35 3.06 2.53
C GLY A 67 13.42 4.17 1.48
N ARG A 68 12.99 3.92 0.24
CA ARG A 68 12.92 4.94 -0.82
C ARG A 68 11.71 5.87 -0.62
N VAL A 69 10.71 5.39 0.12
CA VAL A 69 9.47 6.11 0.40
C VAL A 69 9.14 5.97 1.88
N ASP A 70 8.94 7.09 2.57
CA ASP A 70 8.70 7.13 4.02
C ASP A 70 7.32 6.58 4.44
N SER A 71 6.36 6.54 3.52
CA SER A 71 4.98 6.12 3.80
C SER A 71 4.27 5.62 2.55
N LEU A 72 3.52 4.54 2.67
CA LEU A 72 2.72 3.99 1.57
C LEU A 72 1.62 4.94 1.10
N GLU A 73 1.20 5.89 1.94
CA GLU A 73 0.25 6.95 1.57
C GLU A 73 0.87 8.06 0.69
N SER A 74 2.20 8.05 0.55
CA SER A 74 2.91 9.03 -0.26
C SER A 74 2.42 8.99 -1.70
N GLN A 75 2.13 10.17 -2.26
CA GLN A 75 1.68 10.33 -3.65
C GLN A 75 2.84 10.60 -4.62
N GLU A 76 4.07 10.47 -4.15
CA GLU A 76 5.26 10.64 -4.98
C GLU A 76 5.32 9.58 -6.09
N PRO A 77 5.78 9.94 -7.30
CA PRO A 77 5.98 8.99 -8.39
C PRO A 77 6.94 7.87 -7.98
N PHE A 78 6.87 6.72 -8.66
CA PHE A 78 7.90 5.69 -8.47
C PHE A 78 9.27 6.25 -8.82
N THR A 79 10.28 5.77 -8.13
CA THR A 79 11.65 6.28 -8.26
C THR A 79 12.32 5.90 -9.58
N ILE A 80 11.66 5.10 -10.43
CA ILE A 80 12.17 4.59 -11.72
C ILE A 80 11.31 5.02 -12.90
#